data_AF-A0A841CDU2-F1
#
_entry.id   AF-A0A841CDU2-F1
#
_cell.length_a   1.000
_cell.length_b   1.000
_cell.length_c   1.000
_cell.angle_alpha   90.00
_cell.angle_beta   90.00
_cell.angle_gamma   90.00
#
_symmetry.space_group_name_H-M   'P 1'
#
loop_
_entity.id
_entity.type
_entity.pdbx_description
1 polymer ?
#
loop_
_entity_poly.entity_id
_entity_poly.type
_entity_poly.pdbx_seq_one_letter_code
_entity_poly.pdbx_strand_id
1 'polypeptide(L)'
;MYRVLTTKTITLAAVLLVSVGVGLAVALLWAYGGGTEADKARLDAIRTAGTIVVGTGGAAALWLAARRQQSAEIALRQKDVDQEHQERVALAVQVDAAERRVTELYTKAVEQLGSDKAPVRLGGMYALERLAQNVPEQRQTIVNVLCAYLRMPPPTENPNENPTEDLAGAQQVGQERQVRLTAQRILRAHLRWGTKVFWPDVDLDLTGATLHDLDLVGCRVRTARFHGARFTGFAAFGGAWFAGKASFGRAEFHGRAVFEGARFAGNAVFGEAVFHGEASFTMSGFAGEARFDHGRFEGKALFGGAQFARGSVFGGACFEGSASFGGVECHDDLRLEKTRFACDATFEGARLRRNGLFTEAEFADAVTFKDVEFGGSAMFGESVFGGKAVFDGAWFGGMVRFDHFTSYGGAAYGGDRGLDEEEFDQHAPGWFMGAGGGGLSWSSGMSGRARFAMPPTFSGARARVDTDARHVWPDGVAESADGDVPDRDVPDRDGVWAHVESRDPAA
;
A
#
# COMPACT_ATOMS: atom_id res chain seq x y z
N MET A 1 -40.19 42.05 16.42
CA MET A 1 -40.17 43.52 16.58
C MET A 1 -40.92 43.90 17.86
N TYR A 2 -40.21 44.09 18.96
CA TYR A 2 -40.81 44.67 20.18
C TYR A 2 -40.85 46.20 20.01
N ARG A 3 -42.04 46.81 19.98
CA ARG A 3 -42.19 48.28 19.98
C ARG A 3 -41.85 48.79 21.38
N VAL A 4 -40.61 49.23 21.56
CA VAL A 4 -40.15 49.89 22.78
C VAL A 4 -40.80 51.27 22.85
N LEU A 5 -41.68 51.51 23.83
CA LEU A 5 -42.20 52.86 24.08
C LEU A 5 -41.02 53.80 24.37
N THR A 6 -40.96 54.89 23.60
CA THR A 6 -39.91 55.91 23.62
C THR A 6 -39.82 56.57 25.01
N THR A 7 -38.62 56.94 25.45
CA THR A 7 -38.40 57.60 26.76
C THR A 7 -39.30 58.82 26.97
N LYS A 8 -39.61 59.54 25.88
CA LYS A 8 -40.52 60.70 25.87
C LYS A 8 -41.97 60.37 26.23
N THR A 9 -42.50 59.21 25.82
CA THR A 9 -43.88 58.84 26.13
C THR A 9 -44.03 58.40 27.58
N ILE A 10 -42.98 57.80 28.15
CA ILE A 10 -42.93 57.39 29.56
C ILE A 10 -42.87 58.62 30.47
N THR A 11 -42.02 59.60 30.14
CA THR A 11 -41.96 60.85 30.91
C THR A 11 -43.26 61.63 30.83
N LEU A 12 -43.91 61.67 29.66
CA LEU A 12 -45.22 62.32 29.51
C LEU A 12 -46.30 61.65 30.36
N ALA A 13 -46.38 60.31 30.33
CA ALA A 13 -47.35 59.57 31.12
C ALA A 13 -47.12 59.72 32.63
N ALA A 14 -45.86 59.74 33.07
CA ALA A 14 -45.51 59.95 34.48
C ALA A 14 -45.87 61.38 34.95
N VAL A 15 -45.54 62.40 34.14
CA VAL A 15 -45.90 63.79 34.44
C VAL A 15 -47.42 63.95 34.48
N LEU A 16 -48.15 63.30 33.56
CA LEU A 16 -49.61 63.34 33.51
C LEU A 16 -50.26 62.69 34.75
N LEU A 17 -49.74 61.56 35.22
CA LEU A 17 -50.23 60.90 36.42
C LEU A 17 -50.00 61.74 37.68
N VAL A 18 -48.81 62.35 37.80
CA VAL A 18 -48.49 63.23 38.94
C VAL A 18 -49.35 64.48 38.91
N SER A 19 -49.55 65.11 37.74
CA SER A 19 -50.38 66.31 37.62
C SER A 19 -51.85 66.03 37.90
N VAL A 20 -52.38 64.87 37.49
CA VAL A 20 -53.75 64.44 37.87
C VAL A 20 -53.85 64.24 39.38
N GLY A 21 -52.88 63.58 40.02
CA GLY A 21 -52.86 63.39 41.47
C GLY A 21 -52.81 64.69 42.26
N VAL A 22 -51.93 65.62 41.86
CA VAL A 22 -51.83 66.97 42.46
C VAL A 22 -53.11 67.76 42.23
N GLY A 23 -53.66 67.71 41.01
CA GLY A 23 -54.93 68.38 40.68
C GLY A 23 -56.08 67.89 41.53
N LEU A 24 -56.19 66.58 41.76
CA LEU A 24 -57.22 65.98 42.61
C LEU A 24 -57.05 66.40 44.08
N ALA A 25 -55.81 66.43 44.59
CA ALA A 25 -55.51 66.87 45.96
C ALA A 25 -55.85 68.36 46.17
N VAL A 26 -55.52 69.22 45.21
CA VAL A 26 -55.85 70.65 45.24
C VAL A 26 -57.37 70.87 45.13
N ALA A 27 -58.06 70.12 44.26
CA ALA A 27 -59.51 70.18 44.12
C ALA A 27 -60.23 69.75 45.42
N LEU A 28 -59.74 68.71 46.09
CA LEU A 28 -60.27 68.28 47.39
C LEU A 28 -60.02 69.31 48.49
N LEU A 29 -58.85 69.96 48.51
CA LEU A 29 -58.55 71.07 49.43
C LEU A 29 -59.44 72.28 49.19
N TRP A 30 -59.73 72.63 47.94
CA TRP A 30 -60.63 73.73 47.58
C TRP A 30 -62.08 73.44 47.92
N ALA A 31 -62.56 72.22 47.63
CA ALA A 31 -63.95 71.83 47.86
C ALA A 31 -64.31 71.70 49.35
N TYR A 32 -63.32 71.47 50.23
CA TYR A 32 -63.57 71.16 51.64
C TYR A 32 -62.74 72.00 52.64
N GLY A 33 -62.07 73.07 52.21
CA GLY A 33 -61.11 73.88 53.00
C GLY A 33 -61.67 74.93 53.96
N GLY A 34 -62.97 74.90 54.31
CA GLY A 34 -63.58 75.79 55.31
C GLY A 34 -63.62 75.12 56.69
N GLY A 35 -62.76 75.57 57.62
CA GLY A 35 -62.53 74.95 58.93
C GLY A 35 -63.69 75.00 59.92
N THR A 36 -64.31 73.84 60.20
CA THR A 36 -65.27 73.60 61.30
C THR A 36 -65.14 72.15 61.78
N GLU A 37 -65.56 71.85 63.04
CA GLU A 37 -65.29 70.63 63.83
C GLU A 37 -65.78 69.26 63.30
N ALA A 38 -66.08 69.10 62.01
CA ALA A 38 -66.31 67.80 61.36
C ALA A 38 -65.01 67.14 60.83
N ASP A 39 -63.84 67.51 61.37
CA ASP A 39 -62.52 67.25 60.78
C ASP A 39 -61.94 65.84 60.99
N LYS A 40 -62.59 64.95 61.75
CA LYS A 40 -62.08 63.57 61.93
C LYS A 40 -62.27 62.67 60.70
N ALA A 41 -63.31 62.88 59.90
CA ALA A 41 -63.48 62.15 58.62
C ALA A 41 -62.60 62.72 57.48
N ARG A 42 -62.18 63.98 57.60
CA ARG A 42 -61.34 64.70 56.62
C ARG A 42 -59.88 64.24 56.60
N LEU A 43 -59.35 63.77 57.74
CA LEU A 43 -57.98 63.26 57.85
C LEU A 43 -57.81 61.86 57.25
N ASP A 44 -58.82 60.98 57.32
CA ASP A 44 -58.74 59.64 56.75
C ASP A 44 -58.84 59.63 55.21
N ALA A 45 -59.57 60.57 54.62
CA ALA A 45 -59.64 60.76 53.16
C ALA A 45 -58.30 61.26 52.57
N ILE A 46 -57.62 62.19 53.26
CA ILE A 46 -56.30 62.68 52.86
C ILE A 46 -55.24 61.59 53.09
N ARG A 47 -55.34 60.82 54.17
CA ARG A 47 -54.45 59.67 54.45
C ARG A 47 -54.60 58.57 53.41
N THR A 48 -55.82 58.22 53.02
CA THR A 48 -56.10 57.22 51.97
C THR A 48 -55.65 57.72 50.59
N ALA A 49 -55.94 58.97 50.22
CA ALA A 49 -55.42 59.57 48.99
C ALA A 49 -53.88 59.62 48.94
N GLY A 50 -53.23 59.98 50.06
CA GLY A 50 -51.78 59.95 50.20
C GLY A 50 -51.18 58.54 50.03
N THR A 51 -51.84 57.50 50.59
CA THR A 51 -51.38 56.11 50.45
C THR A 51 -51.53 55.56 49.03
N ILE A 52 -52.53 56.02 48.27
CA ILE A 52 -52.70 55.65 46.86
C ILE A 52 -51.59 56.28 46.01
N VAL A 53 -51.24 57.55 46.26
CA VAL A 53 -50.15 58.23 45.54
C VAL A 53 -48.78 57.61 45.85
N VAL A 54 -48.51 57.29 47.11
CA VAL A 54 -47.27 56.59 47.50
C VAL A 54 -47.24 55.15 46.95
N GLY A 55 -48.36 54.44 46.97
CA GLY A 55 -48.49 53.08 46.42
C GLY A 55 -48.31 53.02 44.90
N THR A 56 -48.89 53.97 44.17
CA THR A 56 -48.72 54.09 42.71
C THR A 56 -47.32 54.53 42.32
N GLY A 57 -46.70 55.45 43.07
CA GLY A 57 -45.29 55.81 42.91
C GLY A 57 -44.33 54.64 43.15
N GLY A 58 -44.57 53.85 44.20
CA GLY A 58 -43.82 52.62 44.49
C GLY A 58 -43.99 51.54 43.41
N ALA A 59 -45.22 51.34 42.92
CA ALA A 59 -45.50 50.41 41.81
C ALA A 59 -44.82 50.84 40.51
N ALA A 60 -44.83 52.13 40.19
CA ALA A 60 -44.11 52.68 39.03
C ALA A 60 -42.59 52.50 39.16
N ALA A 61 -42.02 52.69 40.35
CA ALA A 61 -40.61 52.46 40.63
C ALA A 61 -40.21 50.98 40.46
N LEU A 62 -41.02 50.05 40.99
CA LEU A 62 -40.82 48.60 40.82
C LEU A 62 -40.93 48.18 39.35
N TRP A 63 -41.90 48.72 38.62
CA TRP A 63 -42.05 48.45 37.19
C TRP A 63 -40.83 48.95 36.37
N LEU A 64 -40.33 50.14 36.68
CA LEU A 64 -39.11 50.67 36.06
C LEU A 64 -37.87 49.83 36.40
N ALA A 65 -37.76 49.36 37.65
CA ALA A 65 -36.68 48.48 38.08
C ALA A 65 -36.73 47.13 37.35
N ALA A 66 -37.89 46.50 37.26
CA ALA A 66 -38.09 45.24 36.54
C ALA A 66 -37.77 45.37 35.05
N ARG A 67 -38.17 46.48 34.40
CA ARG A 67 -37.85 46.74 33.00
C ARG A 67 -36.35 46.96 32.77
N ARG A 68 -35.67 47.67 33.69
CA ARG A 68 -34.21 47.83 33.65
C ARG A 68 -33.50 46.49 33.76
N GLN A 69 -33.94 45.64 34.68
CA GLN A 69 -33.39 44.29 34.83
C GLN A 69 -33.58 43.45 33.57
N GLN A 70 -34.78 43.40 33.00
CA GLN A 70 -35.03 42.68 31.74
C GLN A 70 -34.17 43.20 30.59
N SER A 71 -33.98 44.52 30.48
CA SER A 71 -33.08 45.09 29.45
C SER A 71 -31.62 44.72 29.67
N ALA A 72 -31.17 44.62 30.93
CA ALA A 72 -29.83 44.19 31.28
C ALA A 72 -29.63 42.70 30.99
N GLU A 73 -30.60 41.85 31.31
CA GLU A 73 -30.57 40.41 31.01
C GLU A 73 -30.55 40.13 29.50
N ILE A 74 -31.35 40.87 28.71
CA ILE A 74 -31.32 40.74 27.24
C ILE A 74 -29.96 41.19 26.68
N ALA A 75 -29.41 42.30 27.19
CA ALA A 75 -28.10 42.78 26.77
C ALA A 75 -26.97 41.80 27.12
N LEU A 76 -27.06 41.10 28.26
CA LEU A 76 -26.12 40.05 28.64
C LEU A 76 -26.23 38.84 27.72
N ARG A 77 -27.44 38.33 27.46
CA ARG A 77 -27.65 37.21 26.52
C ARG A 77 -27.16 37.52 25.10
N GLN A 78 -27.32 38.76 24.64
CA GLN A 78 -26.77 39.19 23.36
C GLN A 78 -25.24 39.14 23.36
N LYS A 79 -24.59 39.61 24.43
CA LYS A 79 -23.14 39.49 24.58
C LYS A 79 -22.66 38.04 24.57
N ASP A 80 -23.37 37.15 25.25
CA ASP A 80 -23.00 35.72 25.29
C ASP A 80 -23.06 35.11 23.87
N VAL A 81 -24.14 35.38 23.12
CA VAL A 81 -24.27 34.93 21.72
C VAL A 81 -23.22 35.56 20.81
N ASP A 82 -22.93 36.85 20.98
CA ASP A 82 -21.90 37.56 20.21
C ASP A 82 -20.51 37.01 20.52
N GLN A 83 -20.23 36.66 21.78
CA GLN A 83 -18.98 36.01 22.19
C GLN A 83 -18.84 34.63 21.56
N GLU A 84 -19.87 33.78 21.65
CA GLU A 84 -19.87 32.46 21.01
C GLU A 84 -19.67 32.58 19.49
N HIS A 85 -20.32 33.55 18.85
CA HIS A 85 -20.15 33.79 17.43
C HIS A 85 -18.72 34.27 17.10
N GLN A 86 -18.16 35.17 17.90
CA GLN A 86 -16.78 35.63 17.76
C GLN A 86 -15.77 34.50 17.93
N GLU A 87 -15.97 33.60 18.89
CA GLU A 87 -15.11 32.44 19.11
C GLU A 87 -15.16 31.47 17.92
N ARG A 88 -16.36 31.18 17.40
CA ARG A 88 -16.53 30.33 16.20
C ARG A 88 -15.86 30.95 14.98
N VAL A 89 -16.04 32.25 14.76
CA VAL A 89 -15.40 32.97 13.64
C VAL A 89 -13.88 32.99 13.83
N ALA A 90 -13.37 33.22 15.04
CA ALA A 90 -11.93 33.23 15.31
C ALA A 90 -11.31 31.85 15.06
N LEU A 91 -11.97 30.76 15.46
CA LEU A 91 -11.52 29.39 15.18
C LEU A 91 -11.49 29.11 13.67
N ALA A 92 -12.56 29.47 12.94
CA ALA A 92 -12.61 29.30 11.49
C ALA A 92 -11.49 30.09 10.78
N VAL A 93 -11.23 31.34 11.19
CA VAL A 93 -10.13 32.15 10.66
C VAL A 93 -8.77 31.52 10.94
N GLN A 94 -8.56 30.90 12.09
CA GLN A 94 -7.30 30.22 12.41
C GLN A 94 -7.06 28.98 11.54
N VAL A 95 -8.10 28.17 11.31
CA VAL A 95 -8.03 27.01 10.40
C VAL A 95 -7.72 27.47 8.97
N ASP A 96 -8.48 28.44 8.46
CA ASP A 96 -8.25 29.02 7.13
C ASP A 96 -6.84 29.59 6.98
N ALA A 97 -6.32 30.27 8.01
CA ALA A 97 -4.96 30.82 7.99
C ALA A 97 -3.88 29.73 7.99
N ALA A 98 -4.12 28.62 8.70
CA ALA A 98 -3.20 27.47 8.69
C ALA A 98 -3.15 26.80 7.31
N GLU A 99 -4.31 26.57 6.68
CA GLU A 99 -4.39 26.00 5.33
C GLU A 99 -3.73 26.89 4.27
N ARG A 100 -3.96 28.21 4.33
CA ARG A 100 -3.30 29.18 3.45
C ARG A 100 -1.78 29.16 3.63
N ARG A 101 -1.30 29.12 4.87
CA ARG A 101 0.14 29.05 5.16
C ARG A 101 0.78 27.78 4.58
N VAL A 102 0.11 26.63 4.67
CA VAL A 102 0.56 25.37 4.06
C VAL A 102 0.66 25.53 2.54
N THR A 103 -0.37 26.12 1.92
CA THR A 103 -0.43 26.36 0.47
C THR A 103 0.67 27.32 -0.01
N GLU A 104 0.93 28.38 0.74
CA GLU A 104 2.00 29.35 0.45
C GLU A 104 3.39 28.70 0.56
N LEU A 105 3.64 27.91 1.61
CA LEU A 105 4.90 27.18 1.78
C LEU A 105 5.12 26.15 0.69
N TYR A 106 4.05 25.43 0.30
CA TYR A 106 4.09 24.50 -0.83
C TYR A 106 4.45 25.22 -2.13
N THR A 107 3.71 26.28 -2.47
CA THR A 107 3.92 27.05 -3.70
C THR A 107 5.35 27.59 -3.78
N LYS A 108 5.85 28.17 -2.68
CA LYS A 108 7.21 28.69 -2.60
C LYS A 108 8.27 27.60 -2.78
N ALA A 109 8.06 26.42 -2.19
CA ALA A 109 9.01 25.32 -2.30
C ALA A 109 9.04 24.73 -3.73
N VAL A 110 7.89 24.64 -4.39
CA VAL A 110 7.79 24.23 -5.80
C VAL A 110 8.44 25.26 -6.73
N GLU A 111 8.22 26.56 -6.50
CA GLU A 111 8.89 27.62 -7.25
C GLU A 111 10.42 27.54 -7.12
N GLN A 112 10.92 27.30 -5.90
CA GLN A 112 12.35 27.09 -5.66
C GLN A 112 12.89 25.85 -6.38
N LEU A 113 12.11 24.77 -6.46
CA LEU A 113 12.47 23.56 -7.19
C LEU A 113 12.58 23.80 -8.71
N GLY A 114 11.86 24.79 -9.25
CA GLY A 114 11.93 25.20 -10.65
C GLY A 114 13.10 26.14 -10.99
N SER A 115 13.95 26.51 -10.03
CA SER A 115 15.08 27.41 -10.28
C SER A 115 16.18 26.78 -11.15
N ASP A 116 16.80 27.60 -11.99
CA ASP A 116 18.04 27.30 -12.71
C ASP A 116 19.23 26.96 -11.78
N LYS A 117 19.23 27.49 -10.55
CA LYS A 117 20.30 27.31 -9.56
C LYS A 117 20.07 26.09 -8.68
N ALA A 118 20.96 25.12 -8.76
CA ALA A 118 20.87 23.90 -7.95
C ALA A 118 20.80 24.13 -6.43
N PRO A 119 21.53 25.08 -5.81
CA PRO A 119 21.36 25.37 -4.38
C PRO A 119 19.94 25.81 -3.99
N VAL A 120 19.24 26.54 -4.88
CA VAL A 120 17.85 26.96 -4.65
C VAL A 120 16.91 25.76 -4.76
N ARG A 121 17.12 24.89 -5.77
CA ARG A 121 16.36 23.64 -5.92
C ARG A 121 16.50 22.73 -4.70
N LEU A 122 17.71 22.58 -4.17
CA LEU A 122 17.96 21.82 -2.94
C LEU A 122 17.21 22.42 -1.75
N GLY A 123 17.20 23.75 -1.61
CA GLY A 123 16.39 24.44 -0.60
C GLY A 123 14.90 24.12 -0.72
N GLY A 124 14.37 24.13 -1.96
CA GLY A 124 13.00 23.72 -2.26
C GLY A 124 12.70 22.28 -1.86
N MET A 125 13.62 21.33 -2.14
CA MET A 125 13.45 19.92 -1.74
C MET A 125 13.33 19.73 -0.24
N TYR A 126 14.21 20.36 0.56
CA TYR A 126 14.14 20.28 2.02
C TYR A 126 12.91 21.01 2.59
N ALA A 127 12.46 22.08 1.94
CA ALA A 127 11.21 22.74 2.32
C ALA A 127 9.99 21.84 2.07
N LEU A 128 9.96 21.12 0.93
CA LEU A 128 8.93 20.12 0.63
C LEU A 128 8.98 18.94 1.63
N GLU A 129 10.16 18.38 1.91
CA GLU A 129 10.33 17.31 2.91
C GLU A 129 9.76 17.72 4.26
N ARG A 130 10.13 18.91 4.76
CA ARG A 130 9.63 19.45 6.02
C ARG A 130 8.12 19.66 5.99
N LEU A 131 7.56 20.07 4.86
CA LEU A 131 6.11 20.22 4.72
C LEU A 131 5.40 18.86 4.82
N ALA A 132 5.89 17.84 4.12
CA ALA A 132 5.36 16.47 4.16
C ALA A 132 5.46 15.84 5.54
N GLN A 133 6.54 16.15 6.28
CA GLN A 133 6.73 15.64 7.62
C GLN A 133 5.72 16.24 8.62
N ASN A 134 5.39 17.54 8.47
CA ASN A 134 4.49 18.25 9.39
C ASN A 134 3.01 18.16 9.00
N VAL A 135 2.71 17.89 7.72
CA VAL A 135 1.35 17.84 7.18
C VAL A 135 1.14 16.49 6.49
N PRO A 136 0.71 15.43 7.23
CA PRO A 136 0.60 14.07 6.69
C PRO A 136 -0.26 13.95 5.44
N GLU A 137 -1.33 14.74 5.33
CA GLU A 137 -2.23 14.78 4.18
C GLU A 137 -1.53 15.20 2.88
N GLN A 138 -0.42 15.94 2.97
CA GLN A 138 0.34 16.41 1.81
C GLN A 138 1.47 15.47 1.40
N ARG A 139 1.73 14.38 2.13
CA ARG A 139 2.84 13.45 1.85
C ARG A 139 2.80 12.91 0.43
N GLN A 140 1.64 12.41 -0.01
CA GLN A 140 1.53 11.85 -1.36
C GLN A 140 1.69 12.94 -2.43
N THR A 141 1.14 14.14 -2.21
CA THR A 141 1.33 15.29 -3.12
C THR A 141 2.81 15.62 -3.29
N ILE A 142 3.55 15.67 -2.18
CA ILE A 142 4.97 16.00 -2.17
C ILE A 142 5.81 14.88 -2.80
N VAL A 143 5.51 13.62 -2.49
CA VAL A 143 6.12 12.47 -3.17
C VAL A 143 5.87 12.54 -4.68
N ASN A 144 4.66 12.89 -5.13
CA ASN A 144 4.35 13.04 -6.54
C ASN A 144 5.20 14.14 -7.21
N VAL A 145 5.48 15.25 -6.52
CA VAL A 145 6.38 16.31 -7.01
C VAL A 145 7.81 15.81 -7.12
N LEU A 146 8.33 15.10 -6.12
CA LEU A 146 9.67 14.51 -6.17
C LEU A 146 9.80 13.47 -7.29
N CYS A 147 8.79 12.62 -7.45
CA CYS A 147 8.68 11.65 -8.53
C CYS A 147 8.61 12.33 -9.90
N ALA A 148 7.80 13.39 -10.04
CA ALA A 148 7.73 14.18 -11.28
C ALA A 148 9.09 14.80 -11.63
N TYR A 149 9.83 15.31 -10.64
CA TYR A 149 11.18 15.82 -10.85
C TYR A 149 12.13 14.72 -11.36
N LEU A 150 12.11 13.54 -10.75
CA LEU A 150 12.97 12.41 -11.16
C LEU A 150 12.61 11.85 -12.54
N ARG A 151 11.35 11.97 -12.98
CA ARG A 151 10.90 11.56 -14.31
C ARG A 151 11.34 12.49 -15.44
N MET A 152 11.77 13.72 -15.15
CA MET A 152 12.35 14.57 -16.18
C MET A 152 13.65 13.93 -16.72
N PRO A 153 13.97 14.03 -18.02
CA PRO A 153 15.24 13.51 -18.53
C PRO A 153 16.44 14.25 -17.91
N PRO A 154 17.54 13.56 -17.59
CA PRO A 154 18.78 14.22 -17.20
C PRO A 154 19.40 15.01 -18.37
N PRO A 155 20.16 16.09 -18.11
CA PRO A 155 20.70 16.98 -19.16
C PRO A 155 21.62 16.32 -20.20
N THR A 156 22.14 15.12 -19.93
CA THR A 156 23.10 14.41 -20.79
C THR A 156 22.49 13.37 -21.71
N GLU A 157 21.16 13.28 -21.79
CA GLU A 157 20.50 12.31 -22.68
C GLU A 157 20.33 12.80 -24.14
N ASN A 158 20.96 13.93 -24.53
CA ASN A 158 21.15 14.29 -25.94
C ASN A 158 22.34 13.50 -26.53
N PRO A 159 22.13 12.53 -27.44
CA PRO A 159 23.21 11.70 -28.00
C PRO A 159 24.23 12.48 -28.86
N ASN A 160 23.90 13.72 -29.23
CA ASN A 160 24.67 14.55 -30.15
C ASN A 160 25.52 15.61 -29.43
N GLU A 161 25.40 15.75 -28.11
CA GLU A 161 26.21 16.67 -27.32
C GLU A 161 27.16 15.84 -26.46
N ASN A 162 28.48 16.04 -26.62
CA ASN A 162 29.47 15.53 -25.68
C ASN A 162 29.59 16.53 -24.53
N PRO A 163 28.94 16.32 -23.36
CA PRO A 163 28.98 17.27 -22.24
C PRO A 163 30.37 17.37 -21.58
N THR A 164 31.32 16.52 -21.98
CA THR A 164 32.64 16.38 -21.34
C THR A 164 33.72 17.30 -21.88
N GLU A 165 33.47 18.11 -22.91
CA GLU A 165 34.45 19.05 -23.45
C GLU A 165 34.37 20.46 -22.81
N ASP A 166 33.27 20.80 -22.12
CA ASP A 166 33.07 22.07 -21.41
C ASP A 166 32.93 21.86 -19.90
N LEU A 167 33.79 22.52 -19.10
CA LEU A 167 33.72 22.50 -17.63
C LEU A 167 32.37 23.00 -17.10
N ALA A 168 31.74 23.98 -17.77
CA ALA A 168 30.46 24.52 -17.34
C ALA A 168 29.33 23.49 -17.49
N GLY A 169 29.30 22.78 -18.62
CA GLY A 169 28.38 21.65 -18.86
C GLY A 169 28.56 20.52 -17.85
N ALA A 170 29.81 20.09 -17.62
CA ALA A 170 30.12 19.06 -16.62
C ALA A 170 29.68 19.46 -15.20
N GLN A 171 29.86 20.74 -14.83
CA GLN A 171 29.43 21.25 -13.54
C GLN A 171 27.90 21.27 -13.41
N GLN A 172 27.17 21.66 -14.46
CA GLN A 172 25.70 21.65 -14.47
C GLN A 172 25.13 20.22 -14.35
N VAL A 173 25.74 19.25 -15.04
CA VAL A 173 25.38 17.83 -14.91
C VAL A 173 25.63 17.30 -13.50
N GLY A 174 26.78 17.65 -12.90
CA GLY A 174 27.11 17.28 -11.52
C GLY A 174 26.13 17.90 -10.50
N GLN A 175 25.75 19.15 -10.70
CA GLN A 175 24.76 19.84 -9.89
C GLN A 175 23.37 19.18 -10.01
N GLU A 176 22.93 18.87 -11.22
CA GLU A 176 21.64 18.21 -11.45
C GLU A 176 21.60 16.80 -10.84
N ARG A 177 22.69 16.04 -10.99
CA ARG A 177 22.87 14.75 -10.32
C ARG A 177 22.69 14.88 -8.81
N GLN A 178 23.27 15.91 -8.19
CA GLN A 178 23.15 16.12 -6.74
C GLN A 178 21.71 16.40 -6.30
N VAL A 179 20.96 17.18 -7.08
CA VAL A 179 19.54 17.46 -6.80
C VAL A 179 18.71 16.18 -6.91
N ARG A 180 18.91 15.37 -7.95
CA ARG A 180 18.23 14.07 -8.12
C ARG A 180 18.56 13.08 -7.01
N LEU A 181 19.83 12.99 -6.62
CA LEU A 181 20.25 12.17 -5.48
C LEU A 181 19.59 12.63 -4.18
N THR A 182 19.37 13.93 -4.01
CA THR A 182 18.66 14.47 -2.85
C THR A 182 17.20 14.03 -2.84
N ALA A 183 16.48 14.08 -3.97
CA ALA A 183 15.13 13.54 -4.07
C ALA A 183 15.07 12.04 -3.74
N GLN A 184 15.98 11.22 -4.30
CA GLN A 184 16.05 9.79 -3.98
C GLN A 184 16.34 9.53 -2.49
N ARG A 185 17.20 10.34 -1.86
CA ARG A 185 17.53 10.23 -0.43
C ARG A 185 16.33 10.56 0.46
N ILE A 186 15.57 11.60 0.13
CA ILE A 186 14.34 11.97 0.85
C ILE A 186 13.33 10.83 0.76
N LEU A 187 13.09 10.29 -0.44
CA LEU A 187 12.21 9.13 -0.62
C LEU A 187 12.68 7.94 0.21
N ARG A 188 13.95 7.55 0.13
CA ARG A 188 14.51 6.45 0.94
C ARG A 188 14.33 6.68 2.44
N ALA A 189 14.66 7.88 2.94
CA ALA A 189 14.61 8.18 4.36
C ALA A 189 13.21 8.00 4.94
N HIS A 190 12.19 8.43 4.19
CA HIS A 190 10.81 8.39 4.62
C HIS A 190 10.06 7.11 4.25
N LEU A 191 10.59 6.28 3.36
CA LEU A 191 9.99 4.98 3.03
C LEU A 191 10.61 3.83 3.84
N ARG A 192 11.72 4.06 4.54
CA ARG A 192 12.35 3.06 5.39
C ARG A 192 11.47 2.71 6.59
N TRP A 193 11.03 1.46 6.65
CA TRP A 193 10.17 0.95 7.72
C TRP A 193 10.88 0.98 9.08
N GLY A 194 10.09 1.13 10.15
CA GLY A 194 10.58 1.11 11.53
C GLY A 194 11.28 2.41 11.97
N THR A 195 11.28 3.45 11.14
CA THR A 195 11.82 4.77 11.49
C THR A 195 10.71 5.70 11.98
N LYS A 196 11.06 6.67 12.85
CA LYS A 196 10.10 7.68 13.36
C LYS A 196 9.58 8.63 12.29
N VAL A 197 10.29 8.75 11.18
CA VAL A 197 9.97 9.63 10.05
C VAL A 197 9.27 8.90 8.90
N PHE A 198 8.93 7.61 9.09
CA PHE A 198 8.28 6.79 8.07
C PHE A 198 6.94 7.38 7.60
N TRP A 199 6.73 7.41 6.28
CA TRP A 199 5.50 7.80 5.62
C TRP A 199 4.73 6.54 5.16
N PRO A 200 3.64 6.17 5.85
CA PRO A 200 2.82 5.03 5.44
C PRO A 200 2.05 5.30 4.15
N ASP A 201 1.66 4.22 3.46
CA ASP A 201 0.72 4.20 2.34
C ASP A 201 1.07 5.06 1.12
N VAL A 202 2.38 5.29 0.91
CA VAL A 202 2.91 6.06 -0.22
C VAL A 202 2.93 5.26 -1.52
N ASP A 203 2.46 5.87 -2.61
CA ASP A 203 2.66 5.42 -3.99
C ASP A 203 3.86 6.11 -4.64
N LEU A 204 4.68 5.33 -5.34
CA LEU A 204 5.77 5.82 -6.18
C LEU A 204 5.41 5.70 -7.67
N ASP A 205 5.51 6.81 -8.39
CA ASP A 205 5.44 6.84 -9.85
C ASP A 205 6.74 7.39 -10.45
N LEU A 206 7.66 6.47 -10.72
CA LEU A 206 8.96 6.71 -11.33
C LEU A 206 9.00 6.10 -12.76
N THR A 207 7.84 6.06 -13.42
CA THR A 207 7.71 5.61 -14.82
C THR A 207 8.62 6.43 -15.72
N GLY A 208 9.48 5.76 -16.50
CA GLY A 208 10.42 6.41 -17.42
C GLY A 208 11.55 7.21 -16.75
N ALA A 209 11.71 7.13 -15.42
CA ALA A 209 12.74 7.90 -14.73
C ALA A 209 14.15 7.29 -14.92
N THR A 210 15.16 8.14 -15.06
CA THR A 210 16.57 7.74 -14.96
C THR A 210 17.03 7.91 -13.51
N LEU A 211 17.28 6.79 -12.85
CA LEU A 211 17.60 6.67 -11.42
C LEU A 211 19.06 6.22 -11.27
N HIS A 212 19.77 6.82 -10.32
CA HIS A 212 21.19 6.56 -10.09
C HIS A 212 21.41 6.04 -8.68
N ASP A 213 21.99 4.85 -8.57
CA ASP A 213 22.24 4.15 -7.32
C ASP A 213 21.00 4.13 -6.40
N LEU A 214 19.83 3.76 -6.95
CA LEU A 214 18.57 3.77 -6.19
C LEU A 214 18.66 2.72 -5.08
N ASP A 215 18.47 3.18 -3.84
CA ASP A 215 18.42 2.35 -2.65
C ASP A 215 17.05 2.44 -1.97
N LEU A 216 16.31 1.33 -2.02
CA LEU A 216 15.05 1.09 -1.31
C LEU A 216 15.15 -0.13 -0.37
N VAL A 217 16.36 -0.45 0.11
CA VAL A 217 16.58 -1.58 1.04
C VAL A 217 15.78 -1.38 2.33
N GLY A 218 14.93 -2.36 2.65
CA GLY A 218 14.05 -2.31 3.81
C GLY A 218 12.98 -1.21 3.77
N CYS A 219 12.73 -0.61 2.59
CA CYS A 219 11.65 0.35 2.40
C CYS A 219 10.30 -0.36 2.23
N ARG A 220 9.23 0.31 2.66
CA ARG A 220 7.85 -0.13 2.45
C ARG A 220 7.09 0.92 1.65
N VAL A 221 6.42 0.46 0.58
CA VAL A 221 5.60 1.30 -0.30
C VAL A 221 4.26 0.62 -0.58
N ARG A 222 3.21 1.41 -0.82
CA ARG A 222 1.91 0.88 -1.19
C ARG A 222 1.92 0.39 -2.63
N THR A 223 2.22 1.24 -3.60
CA THR A 223 2.47 0.81 -4.98
C THR A 223 3.75 1.44 -5.51
N ALA A 224 4.38 0.79 -6.49
CA ALA A 224 5.56 1.32 -7.13
C ALA A 224 5.52 1.08 -8.64
N ARG A 225 5.66 2.15 -9.41
CA ARG A 225 5.74 2.12 -10.88
C ARG A 225 7.12 2.59 -11.31
N PHE A 226 7.85 1.68 -11.94
CA PHE A 226 9.15 1.84 -12.58
C PHE A 226 9.09 1.37 -14.04
N HIS A 227 7.90 1.41 -14.65
CA HIS A 227 7.73 0.97 -16.04
C HIS A 227 8.60 1.84 -16.96
N GLY A 228 9.44 1.22 -17.79
CA GLY A 228 10.39 1.95 -18.66
C GLY A 228 11.46 2.75 -17.91
N ALA A 229 11.63 2.56 -16.60
CA ALA A 229 12.64 3.28 -15.83
C ALA A 229 14.04 2.73 -16.12
N ARG A 230 15.04 3.62 -16.09
CA ARG A 230 16.45 3.26 -16.26
C ARG A 230 17.18 3.35 -14.94
N PHE A 231 17.70 2.23 -14.45
CA PHE A 231 18.54 2.15 -13.27
C PHE A 231 20.01 2.14 -13.68
N THR A 232 20.66 3.27 -13.47
CA THR A 232 22.10 3.43 -13.67
C THR A 232 22.84 3.14 -12.36
N GLY A 233 23.90 2.34 -12.42
CA GLY A 233 24.59 1.88 -11.22
C GLY A 233 23.81 0.81 -10.46
N PHE A 234 23.94 0.78 -9.14
CA PHE A 234 23.37 -0.25 -8.28
C PHE A 234 21.88 0.00 -8.00
N ALA A 235 21.03 -1.01 -8.20
CA ALA A 235 19.60 -0.92 -7.89
C ALA A 235 19.25 -1.86 -6.73
N ALA A 236 19.01 -1.29 -5.55
CA ALA A 236 18.87 -2.03 -4.31
C ALA A 236 17.43 -2.03 -3.79
N PHE A 237 16.82 -3.20 -3.74
CA PHE A 237 15.47 -3.47 -3.23
C PHE A 237 15.48 -4.60 -2.19
N GLY A 238 16.64 -4.91 -1.62
CA GLY A 238 16.80 -5.99 -0.64
C GLY A 238 15.86 -5.79 0.56
N GLY A 239 15.04 -6.79 0.88
CA GLY A 239 14.04 -6.72 1.94
C GLY A 239 12.97 -5.64 1.76
N ALA A 240 12.86 -5.03 0.58
CA ALA A 240 11.81 -4.04 0.30
C ALA A 240 10.43 -4.71 0.31
N TRP A 241 9.41 -3.99 0.78
CA TRP A 241 8.03 -4.47 0.81
C TRP A 241 7.13 -3.60 -0.05
N PHE A 242 6.63 -4.19 -1.14
CA PHE A 242 5.60 -3.64 -1.99
C PHE A 242 4.24 -4.21 -1.56
N ALA A 243 3.41 -3.40 -0.89
CA ALA A 243 2.14 -3.86 -0.34
C ALA A 243 1.06 -4.12 -1.42
N GLY A 244 1.16 -3.41 -2.54
CA GLY A 244 0.31 -3.55 -3.71
C GLY A 244 1.14 -3.86 -4.96
N LYS A 245 0.65 -3.39 -6.12
CA LYS A 245 1.31 -3.66 -7.42
C LYS A 245 2.70 -3.02 -7.49
N ALA A 246 3.68 -3.80 -7.93
CA ALA A 246 5.02 -3.34 -8.27
C ALA A 246 5.29 -3.59 -9.77
N SER A 247 5.58 -2.53 -10.52
CA SER A 247 5.74 -2.61 -11.97
C SER A 247 7.13 -2.15 -12.38
N PHE A 248 7.93 -3.07 -12.90
CA PHE A 248 9.26 -2.90 -13.50
C PHE A 248 9.27 -3.30 -14.98
N GLY A 249 8.10 -3.47 -15.61
CA GLY A 249 8.06 -3.88 -17.02
C GLY A 249 8.79 -2.88 -17.91
N ARG A 250 9.55 -3.35 -18.91
CA ARG A 250 10.44 -2.54 -19.75
C ARG A 250 11.49 -1.72 -19.01
N ALA A 251 11.74 -1.99 -17.72
CA ALA A 251 12.82 -1.32 -17.01
C ALA A 251 14.18 -1.83 -17.45
N GLU A 252 15.17 -0.96 -17.48
CA GLU A 252 16.57 -1.26 -17.82
C GLU A 252 17.44 -1.17 -16.57
N PHE A 253 18.09 -2.27 -16.19
CA PHE A 253 19.05 -2.32 -15.09
C PHE A 253 20.46 -2.45 -15.64
N HIS A 254 21.22 -1.35 -15.64
CA HIS A 254 22.58 -1.33 -16.20
C HIS A 254 23.65 -1.84 -15.24
N GLY A 255 23.41 -1.77 -13.93
CA GLY A 255 24.25 -2.40 -12.92
C GLY A 255 23.56 -3.59 -12.27
N ARG A 256 24.05 -3.99 -11.09
CA ARG A 256 23.46 -5.10 -10.31
C ARG A 256 22.09 -4.67 -9.76
N ALA A 257 21.10 -5.54 -9.93
CA ALA A 257 19.74 -5.38 -9.41
C ALA A 257 19.49 -6.40 -8.30
N VAL A 258 19.26 -5.94 -7.07
CA VAL A 258 19.16 -6.78 -5.88
C VAL A 258 17.76 -6.68 -5.28
N PHE A 259 16.98 -7.75 -5.43
CA PHE A 259 15.65 -7.96 -4.85
C PHE A 259 15.66 -9.04 -3.76
N GLU A 260 16.82 -9.29 -3.15
CA GLU A 260 17.00 -10.35 -2.15
C GLU A 260 16.07 -10.16 -0.95
N GLY A 261 15.26 -11.19 -0.64
CA GLY A 261 14.29 -11.09 0.44
C GLY A 261 13.17 -10.06 0.23
N ALA A 262 13.05 -9.46 -0.97
CA ALA A 262 11.98 -8.52 -1.28
C ALA A 262 10.62 -9.23 -1.24
N ARG A 263 9.58 -8.49 -0.82
CA ARG A 263 8.22 -8.99 -0.66
C ARG A 263 7.27 -8.23 -1.56
N PHE A 264 6.60 -8.97 -2.45
CA PHE A 264 5.59 -8.47 -3.35
C PHE A 264 4.23 -9.04 -2.93
N ALA A 265 3.46 -8.24 -2.20
CA ALA A 265 2.13 -8.67 -1.73
C ALA A 265 1.09 -8.62 -2.87
N GLY A 266 1.20 -7.64 -3.77
CA GLY A 266 0.45 -7.62 -5.03
C GLY A 266 1.22 -8.20 -6.21
N ASN A 267 0.69 -8.01 -7.43
CA ASN A 267 1.35 -8.47 -8.65
C ASN A 267 2.69 -7.76 -8.87
N ALA A 268 3.70 -8.53 -9.27
CA ALA A 268 5.02 -8.04 -9.60
C ALA A 268 5.27 -8.24 -11.10
N VAL A 269 5.46 -7.15 -11.84
CA VAL A 269 5.57 -7.17 -13.30
C VAL A 269 6.96 -6.72 -13.73
N PHE A 270 7.76 -7.65 -14.24
CA PHE A 270 9.09 -7.48 -14.84
C PHE A 270 9.10 -7.86 -16.33
N GLY A 271 7.93 -7.97 -16.96
CA GLY A 271 7.83 -8.32 -18.38
C GLY A 271 8.57 -7.32 -19.28
N GLU A 272 9.29 -7.83 -20.28
CA GLU A 272 10.16 -7.05 -21.16
C GLU A 272 11.27 -6.26 -20.43
N ALA A 273 11.55 -6.52 -19.15
CA ALA A 273 12.66 -5.87 -18.44
C ALA A 273 14.01 -6.41 -18.90
N VAL A 274 15.03 -5.55 -18.90
CA VAL A 274 16.39 -5.89 -19.32
C VAL A 274 17.34 -5.74 -18.13
N PHE A 275 18.04 -6.82 -17.79
CA PHE A 275 19.06 -6.86 -16.76
C PHE A 275 20.43 -7.06 -17.41
N HIS A 276 21.17 -5.96 -17.60
CA HIS A 276 22.53 -6.01 -18.15
C HIS A 276 23.52 -6.58 -17.13
N GLY A 277 23.33 -6.24 -15.85
CA GLY A 277 24.08 -6.78 -14.73
C GLY A 277 23.42 -8.02 -14.12
N GLU A 278 24.02 -8.51 -13.03
CA GLU A 278 23.42 -9.56 -12.21
C GLU A 278 22.08 -9.12 -11.61
N ALA A 279 21.09 -10.00 -11.69
CA ALA A 279 19.76 -9.84 -11.11
C ALA A 279 19.53 -10.91 -10.04
N SER A 280 19.44 -10.50 -8.77
CA SER A 280 19.23 -11.41 -7.63
C SER A 280 17.84 -11.23 -7.05
N PHE A 281 17.02 -12.26 -7.14
CA PHE A 281 15.70 -12.45 -6.53
C PHE A 281 15.75 -13.52 -5.42
N THR A 282 16.95 -13.84 -4.93
CA THR A 282 17.17 -14.88 -3.92
C THR A 282 16.31 -14.64 -2.68
N MET A 283 15.62 -15.69 -2.20
CA MET A 283 14.72 -15.65 -1.04
C MET A 283 13.60 -14.59 -1.12
N SER A 284 13.27 -14.09 -2.31
CA SER A 284 12.16 -13.16 -2.49
C SER A 284 10.81 -13.87 -2.44
N GLY A 285 9.77 -13.16 -2.02
CA GLY A 285 8.41 -13.69 -1.90
C GLY A 285 7.42 -12.95 -2.79
N PHE A 286 6.70 -13.69 -3.63
CA PHE A 286 5.66 -13.20 -4.52
C PHE A 286 4.32 -13.80 -4.12
N ALA A 287 3.50 -13.01 -3.42
CA ALA A 287 2.16 -13.42 -3.02
C ALA A 287 1.13 -13.26 -4.15
N GLY A 288 1.31 -12.24 -5.01
CA GLY A 288 0.57 -12.07 -6.26
C GLY A 288 1.22 -12.78 -7.44
N GLU A 289 0.68 -12.56 -8.64
CA GLU A 289 1.27 -13.08 -9.87
C GLU A 289 2.63 -12.41 -10.16
N ALA A 290 3.65 -13.22 -10.50
CA ALA A 290 4.98 -12.75 -10.85
C ALA A 290 5.23 -12.95 -12.34
N ARG A 291 5.46 -11.86 -13.07
CA ARG A 291 5.61 -11.86 -14.52
C ARG A 291 6.99 -11.39 -14.94
N PHE A 292 7.74 -12.23 -15.62
CA PHE A 292 9.05 -12.01 -16.21
C PHE A 292 9.04 -12.32 -17.72
N ASP A 293 7.86 -12.39 -18.33
CA ASP A 293 7.67 -12.75 -19.73
C ASP A 293 8.43 -11.81 -20.66
N HIS A 294 9.11 -12.38 -21.66
CA HIS A 294 9.97 -11.65 -22.61
C HIS A 294 11.07 -10.80 -21.95
N GLY A 295 11.41 -11.05 -20.68
CA GLY A 295 12.54 -10.41 -20.01
C GLY A 295 13.88 -10.90 -20.58
N ARG A 296 14.91 -10.05 -20.51
CA ARG A 296 16.27 -10.36 -20.95
C ARG A 296 17.25 -10.24 -19.79
N PHE A 297 17.92 -11.33 -19.47
CA PHE A 297 18.92 -11.41 -18.41
C PHE A 297 20.29 -11.64 -19.04
N GLU A 298 21.02 -10.54 -19.29
CA GLU A 298 22.39 -10.61 -19.85
C GLU A 298 23.42 -11.04 -18.79
N GLY A 299 23.21 -10.59 -17.55
CA GLY A 299 23.96 -11.06 -16.39
C GLY A 299 23.36 -12.33 -15.76
N LYS A 300 23.97 -12.77 -14.66
CA LYS A 300 23.45 -13.91 -13.88
C LYS A 300 22.06 -13.60 -13.32
N ALA A 301 21.15 -14.57 -13.39
CA ALA A 301 19.81 -14.47 -12.82
C ALA A 301 19.66 -15.47 -11.67
N LEU A 302 19.49 -14.97 -10.45
CA LEU A 302 19.47 -15.78 -9.23
C LEU A 302 18.07 -15.73 -8.60
N PHE A 303 17.31 -16.81 -8.67
CA PHE A 303 16.00 -16.99 -8.05
C PHE A 303 16.05 -17.98 -6.88
N GLY A 304 17.26 -18.30 -6.37
CA GLY A 304 17.44 -19.34 -5.36
C GLY A 304 16.54 -19.14 -4.13
N GLY A 305 15.74 -20.16 -3.78
CA GLY A 305 14.82 -20.10 -2.65
C GLY A 305 13.67 -19.09 -2.77
N ALA A 306 13.43 -18.52 -3.96
CA ALA A 306 12.29 -17.63 -4.18
C ALA A 306 10.97 -18.39 -4.05
N GLN A 307 9.95 -17.71 -3.55
CA GLN A 307 8.63 -18.29 -3.28
C GLN A 307 7.57 -17.61 -4.15
N PHE A 308 6.83 -18.41 -4.92
CA PHE A 308 5.74 -17.96 -5.79
C PHE A 308 4.43 -18.60 -5.31
N ALA A 309 3.58 -17.80 -4.65
CA ALA A 309 2.30 -18.27 -4.12
C ALA A 309 1.21 -18.41 -5.20
N ARG A 310 1.34 -17.65 -6.28
CA ARG A 310 0.47 -17.66 -7.47
C ARG A 310 1.30 -17.95 -8.71
N GLY A 311 0.66 -17.98 -9.88
CA GLY A 311 1.32 -18.24 -11.16
C GLY A 311 2.58 -17.39 -11.35
N SER A 312 3.63 -18.04 -11.86
CA SER A 312 4.89 -17.39 -12.21
C SER A 312 5.15 -17.59 -13.71
N VAL A 313 5.36 -16.48 -14.43
CA VAL A 313 5.41 -16.48 -15.90
C VAL A 313 6.75 -15.96 -16.37
N PHE A 314 7.53 -16.81 -17.03
CA PHE A 314 8.82 -16.55 -17.66
C PHE A 314 8.79 -16.80 -19.17
N GLY A 315 7.58 -17.00 -19.73
CA GLY A 315 7.42 -17.38 -21.13
C GLY A 315 8.08 -16.38 -22.08
N GLY A 316 8.84 -16.89 -23.05
CA GLY A 316 9.60 -16.08 -24.00
C GLY A 316 10.79 -15.31 -23.41
N ALA A 317 11.13 -15.48 -22.13
CA ALA A 317 12.30 -14.83 -21.54
C ALA A 317 13.62 -15.42 -22.09
N CYS A 318 14.67 -14.61 -22.12
CA CYS A 318 16.01 -15.00 -22.55
C CYS A 318 17.02 -14.80 -21.41
N PHE A 319 17.67 -15.88 -21.00
CA PHE A 319 18.76 -15.91 -20.03
C PHE A 319 20.07 -16.11 -20.78
N GLU A 320 20.80 -15.02 -21.03
CA GLU A 320 22.12 -15.07 -21.65
C GLU A 320 23.23 -15.34 -20.63
N GLY A 321 23.03 -14.93 -19.38
CA GLY A 321 23.83 -15.37 -18.24
C GLY A 321 23.28 -16.65 -17.59
N SER A 322 24.04 -17.23 -16.66
CA SER A 322 23.61 -18.42 -15.90
C SER A 322 22.33 -18.14 -15.11
N ALA A 323 21.40 -19.09 -15.10
CA ALA A 323 20.14 -18.97 -14.39
C ALA A 323 20.02 -20.01 -13.26
N SER A 324 19.72 -19.55 -12.04
CA SER A 324 19.54 -20.43 -10.89
C SER A 324 18.15 -20.30 -10.30
N PHE A 325 17.39 -21.39 -10.34
CA PHE A 325 16.08 -21.59 -9.72
C PHE A 325 16.16 -22.63 -8.59
N GLY A 326 17.36 -22.85 -8.04
CA GLY A 326 17.57 -23.85 -6.99
C GLY A 326 16.71 -23.57 -5.76
N GLY A 327 15.99 -24.59 -5.27
CA GLY A 327 15.13 -24.48 -4.09
C GLY A 327 13.93 -23.53 -4.24
N VAL A 328 13.58 -23.11 -5.46
CA VAL A 328 12.36 -22.31 -5.70
C VAL A 328 11.12 -23.11 -5.28
N GLU A 329 10.17 -22.46 -4.62
CA GLU A 329 8.87 -23.05 -4.31
C GLU A 329 7.75 -22.34 -5.07
N CYS A 330 7.12 -23.05 -6.01
CA CYS A 330 5.96 -22.59 -6.75
C CYS A 330 4.71 -23.33 -6.27
N HIS A 331 3.76 -22.61 -5.68
CA HIS A 331 2.47 -23.17 -5.26
C HIS A 331 1.46 -23.30 -6.42
N ASP A 332 1.72 -22.58 -7.50
CA ASP A 332 0.95 -22.58 -8.74
C ASP A 332 1.88 -22.99 -9.92
N ASP A 333 1.43 -22.82 -11.15
CA ASP A 333 2.18 -23.15 -12.35
C ASP A 333 3.45 -22.30 -12.47
N LEU A 334 4.55 -22.97 -12.81
CA LEU A 334 5.77 -22.35 -13.33
C LEU A 334 5.73 -22.42 -14.86
N ARG A 335 5.61 -21.26 -15.49
CA ARG A 335 5.46 -21.11 -16.94
C ARG A 335 6.76 -20.64 -17.58
N LEU A 336 7.47 -21.56 -18.22
CA LEU A 336 8.76 -21.39 -18.90
C LEU A 336 8.64 -21.72 -20.40
N GLU A 337 7.45 -21.57 -20.96
CA GLU A 337 7.21 -21.87 -22.37
C GLU A 337 7.98 -20.92 -23.27
N LYS A 338 8.68 -21.44 -24.29
CA LYS A 338 9.51 -20.63 -25.21
C LYS A 338 10.63 -19.86 -24.52
N THR A 339 10.98 -20.20 -23.28
CA THR A 339 12.11 -19.59 -22.58
C THR A 339 13.43 -20.14 -23.14
N ARG A 340 14.41 -19.25 -23.32
CA ARG A 340 15.75 -19.62 -23.78
C ARG A 340 16.78 -19.44 -22.68
N PHE A 341 17.54 -20.50 -22.41
CA PHE A 341 18.70 -20.53 -21.52
C PHE A 341 19.95 -20.73 -22.38
N ALA A 342 20.71 -19.64 -22.61
CA ALA A 342 21.91 -19.69 -23.43
C ALA A 342 23.13 -20.27 -22.68
N CYS A 343 23.12 -20.20 -21.35
CA CYS A 343 24.12 -20.75 -20.45
C CYS A 343 23.48 -21.73 -19.45
N ASP A 344 24.30 -22.24 -18.53
CA ASP A 344 23.88 -23.17 -17.49
C ASP A 344 22.61 -22.72 -16.75
N ALA A 345 21.67 -23.66 -16.60
CA ALA A 345 20.45 -23.50 -15.83
C ALA A 345 20.35 -24.56 -14.73
N THR A 346 20.03 -24.16 -13.51
CA THR A 346 19.78 -25.11 -12.42
C THR A 346 18.42 -24.90 -11.79
N PHE A 347 17.73 -26.00 -11.54
CA PHE A 347 16.47 -26.09 -10.79
C PHE A 347 16.65 -26.97 -9.55
N GLU A 348 17.89 -27.21 -9.10
CA GLU A 348 18.17 -28.19 -8.03
C GLU A 348 17.30 -27.97 -6.78
N GLY A 349 16.59 -29.01 -6.34
CA GLY A 349 15.71 -28.94 -5.17
C GLY A 349 14.47 -28.08 -5.32
N ALA A 350 14.13 -27.60 -6.53
CA ALA A 350 12.92 -26.81 -6.76
C ALA A 350 11.66 -27.65 -6.52
N ARG A 351 10.61 -27.02 -5.99
CA ARG A 351 9.31 -27.65 -5.71
C ARG A 351 8.20 -26.93 -6.46
N LEU A 352 7.63 -27.61 -7.45
CA LEU A 352 6.55 -27.11 -8.30
C LEU A 352 5.27 -27.86 -7.94
N ARG A 353 4.43 -27.31 -7.06
CA ARG A 353 3.26 -28.01 -6.51
C ARG A 353 2.17 -28.29 -7.55
N ARG A 354 2.03 -27.43 -8.57
CA ARG A 354 1.16 -27.64 -9.72
C ARG A 354 2.00 -28.01 -10.94
N ASN A 355 1.90 -27.27 -12.04
CA ASN A 355 2.52 -27.68 -13.29
C ASN A 355 3.87 -26.97 -13.50
N GLY A 356 4.83 -27.70 -14.07
CA GLY A 356 6.03 -27.15 -14.67
C GLY A 356 5.89 -27.17 -16.19
N LEU A 357 5.68 -26.01 -16.80
CA LEU A 357 5.45 -25.87 -18.24
C LEU A 357 6.72 -25.37 -18.92
N PHE A 358 7.41 -26.26 -19.64
CA PHE A 358 8.67 -26.02 -20.36
C PHE A 358 8.49 -26.25 -21.87
N THR A 359 7.26 -26.16 -22.37
CA THR A 359 6.95 -26.41 -23.78
C THR A 359 7.72 -25.41 -24.66
N GLU A 360 8.39 -25.89 -25.70
CA GLU A 360 9.26 -25.09 -26.59
C GLU A 360 10.43 -24.38 -25.88
N ALA A 361 10.81 -24.79 -24.66
CA ALA A 361 11.97 -24.23 -23.97
C ALA A 361 13.29 -24.69 -24.61
N GLU A 362 14.26 -23.78 -24.72
CA GLU A 362 15.60 -24.06 -25.26
C GLU A 362 16.65 -23.98 -24.14
N PHE A 363 17.35 -25.08 -23.88
CA PHE A 363 18.50 -25.17 -22.99
C PHE A 363 19.75 -25.38 -23.84
N ALA A 364 20.45 -24.30 -24.20
CA ALA A 364 21.61 -24.36 -25.07
C ALA A 364 22.81 -25.05 -24.40
N ASP A 365 22.96 -24.88 -23.09
CA ASP A 365 24.01 -25.49 -22.27
C ASP A 365 23.44 -26.49 -21.24
N ALA A 366 24.22 -26.87 -20.22
CA ALA A 366 23.83 -27.83 -19.22
C ALA A 366 22.63 -27.36 -18.39
N VAL A 367 21.72 -28.29 -18.11
CA VAL A 367 20.58 -28.06 -17.23
C VAL A 367 20.47 -29.16 -16.18
N THR A 368 20.23 -28.76 -14.92
CA THR A 368 20.09 -29.69 -13.80
C THR A 368 18.74 -29.54 -13.11
N PHE A 369 17.96 -30.62 -13.11
CA PHE A 369 16.70 -30.81 -12.39
C PHE A 369 16.88 -31.79 -11.23
N LYS A 370 18.06 -31.79 -10.61
CA LYS A 370 18.37 -32.69 -9.50
C LYS A 370 17.46 -32.44 -8.31
N ASP A 371 16.92 -33.48 -7.70
CA ASP A 371 16.02 -33.40 -6.53
C ASP A 371 14.81 -32.46 -6.75
N VAL A 372 14.38 -32.24 -7.99
CA VAL A 372 13.19 -31.42 -8.30
C VAL A 372 11.91 -32.19 -8.02
N GLU A 373 10.92 -31.52 -7.45
CA GLU A 373 9.60 -32.07 -7.19
C GLU A 373 8.54 -31.44 -8.11
N PHE A 374 7.99 -32.21 -9.04
CA PHE A 374 6.84 -31.81 -9.87
C PHE A 374 5.54 -32.41 -9.31
N GLY A 375 4.80 -31.67 -8.48
CA GLY A 375 3.49 -32.04 -7.91
C GLY A 375 2.43 -32.39 -8.94
N GLY A 376 2.33 -31.58 -9.99
CA GLY A 376 1.43 -31.77 -11.12
C GLY A 376 2.18 -32.19 -12.38
N SER A 377 1.73 -31.68 -13.53
CA SER A 377 2.28 -32.10 -14.82
C SER A 377 3.59 -31.40 -15.13
N ALA A 378 4.53 -32.14 -15.72
CA ALA A 378 5.79 -31.61 -16.25
C ALA A 378 5.77 -31.70 -17.79
N MET A 379 5.66 -30.57 -18.45
CA MET A 379 5.45 -30.48 -19.89
C MET A 379 6.72 -29.98 -20.58
N PHE A 380 7.42 -30.85 -21.29
CA PHE A 380 8.66 -30.56 -22.02
C PHE A 380 8.46 -30.72 -23.54
N GLY A 381 7.22 -30.63 -24.03
CA GLY A 381 6.92 -30.78 -25.45
C GLY A 381 7.68 -29.78 -26.30
N GLU A 382 8.26 -30.21 -27.43
CA GLU A 382 9.02 -29.38 -28.37
C GLU A 382 10.23 -28.65 -27.75
N SER A 383 10.68 -29.07 -26.56
CA SER A 383 11.88 -28.49 -25.91
C SER A 383 13.18 -28.99 -26.53
N VAL A 384 14.24 -28.20 -26.39
CA VAL A 384 15.58 -28.49 -26.93
C VAL A 384 16.60 -28.49 -25.80
N PHE A 385 17.38 -29.56 -25.70
CA PHE A 385 18.50 -29.72 -24.77
C PHE A 385 19.82 -29.83 -25.55
N GLY A 386 20.49 -28.69 -25.74
CA GLY A 386 21.81 -28.59 -26.38
C GLY A 386 22.93 -29.20 -25.53
N GLY A 387 22.90 -28.95 -24.22
CA GLY A 387 23.86 -29.50 -23.25
C GLY A 387 23.38 -30.75 -22.52
N LYS A 388 24.11 -31.13 -21.45
CA LYS A 388 23.76 -32.25 -20.57
C LYS A 388 22.53 -31.88 -19.73
N ALA A 389 21.49 -32.71 -19.79
CA ALA A 389 20.33 -32.62 -18.90
C ALA A 389 20.43 -33.68 -17.79
N VAL A 390 20.30 -33.26 -16.52
CA VAL A 390 20.36 -34.12 -15.34
C VAL A 390 19.03 -34.08 -14.59
N PHE A 391 18.48 -35.25 -14.27
CA PHE A 391 17.21 -35.39 -13.53
C PHE A 391 17.37 -36.27 -12.27
N ASP A 392 18.59 -36.43 -11.77
CA ASP A 392 18.90 -37.30 -10.64
C ASP A 392 18.06 -36.93 -9.41
N GLY A 393 17.31 -37.89 -8.85
CA GLY A 393 16.45 -37.63 -7.68
C GLY A 393 15.17 -36.83 -7.99
N ALA A 394 14.88 -36.48 -9.25
CA ALA A 394 13.65 -35.79 -9.61
C ALA A 394 12.41 -36.66 -9.37
N TRP A 395 11.34 -36.02 -8.90
CA TRP A 395 10.05 -36.64 -8.64
C TRP A 395 8.97 -36.03 -9.52
N PHE A 396 8.10 -36.88 -10.08
CA PHE A 396 7.00 -36.50 -10.95
C PHE A 396 5.69 -37.09 -10.42
N GLY A 397 4.84 -36.24 -9.85
CA GLY A 397 3.52 -36.59 -9.32
C GLY A 397 2.41 -36.59 -10.35
N GLY A 398 2.56 -35.84 -11.45
CA GLY A 398 1.58 -35.78 -12.54
C GLY A 398 2.10 -36.31 -13.88
N MET A 399 1.41 -35.93 -14.96
CA MET A 399 1.76 -36.34 -16.31
C MET A 399 3.08 -35.71 -16.74
N VAL A 400 3.98 -36.50 -17.30
CA VAL A 400 5.19 -36.01 -17.94
C VAL A 400 5.06 -36.13 -19.46
N ARG A 401 5.32 -35.05 -20.19
CA ARG A 401 5.19 -35.02 -21.65
C ARG A 401 6.49 -34.56 -22.32
N PHE A 402 7.03 -35.38 -23.22
CA PHE A 402 8.26 -35.14 -23.98
C PHE A 402 8.03 -35.24 -25.50
N ASP A 403 6.87 -34.86 -26.01
CA ASP A 403 6.62 -34.99 -27.44
C ASP A 403 7.50 -34.04 -28.26
N HIS A 404 8.11 -34.54 -29.33
CA HIS A 404 8.91 -33.75 -30.28
C HIS A 404 10.11 -32.99 -29.65
N PHE A 405 10.64 -33.43 -28.50
CA PHE A 405 11.84 -32.83 -27.92
C PHE A 405 13.13 -33.28 -28.63
N THR A 406 14.18 -32.46 -28.55
CA THR A 406 15.50 -32.77 -29.13
C THR A 406 16.60 -32.67 -28.08
N SER A 407 17.51 -33.64 -28.01
CA SER A 407 18.65 -33.65 -27.08
C SER A 407 19.97 -33.95 -27.83
N TYR A 408 20.99 -33.11 -27.62
CA TYR A 408 22.30 -33.19 -28.28
C TYR A 408 23.44 -33.53 -27.32
N GLY A 409 23.39 -33.03 -26.08
CA GLY A 409 24.26 -33.46 -24.99
C GLY A 409 23.68 -34.70 -24.31
N GLY A 410 24.49 -35.71 -24.01
CA GLY A 410 24.00 -36.96 -23.43
C GLY A 410 23.10 -36.70 -22.23
N ALA A 411 21.83 -37.08 -22.33
CA ALA A 411 20.93 -37.11 -21.19
C ALA A 411 21.39 -38.27 -20.31
N ALA A 412 22.13 -37.94 -19.24
CA ALA A 412 22.43 -38.90 -18.21
C ALA A 412 21.15 -39.10 -17.40
N TYR A 413 20.30 -40.02 -17.88
CA TYR A 413 19.31 -40.67 -17.02
C TYR A 413 20.09 -41.65 -16.13
N GLY A 414 20.67 -41.18 -15.02
CA GLY A 414 21.34 -42.04 -14.02
C GLY A 414 20.32 -42.57 -12.99
N GLY A 415 20.34 -43.83 -12.53
CA GLY A 415 21.20 -44.98 -12.78
C GLY A 415 20.83 -46.17 -11.85
N ASP A 416 21.24 -47.38 -12.26
CA ASP A 416 21.40 -48.72 -11.62
C ASP A 416 20.48 -49.33 -10.53
N ARG A 417 20.40 -50.67 -10.58
CA ARG A 417 19.47 -51.67 -10.00
C ARG A 417 19.01 -51.57 -8.54
N GLY A 418 17.78 -52.09 -8.31
CA GLY A 418 17.28 -52.52 -7.01
C GLY A 418 15.86 -53.12 -7.05
N LEU A 419 15.64 -54.16 -7.86
CA LEU A 419 14.63 -55.18 -7.55
C LEU A 419 15.29 -56.53 -7.86
N ASP A 420 15.56 -57.29 -6.81
CA ASP A 420 16.08 -58.63 -6.85
C ASP A 420 15.17 -59.52 -7.72
N GLU A 421 15.79 -60.42 -8.48
CA GLU A 421 15.15 -61.63 -8.95
C GLU A 421 14.67 -62.40 -7.72
N GLU A 422 13.36 -62.37 -7.43
CA GLU A 422 12.55 -63.39 -6.72
C GLU A 422 11.33 -62.74 -6.04
N GLU A 423 10.20 -62.69 -6.74
CA GLU A 423 8.89 -63.05 -6.15
C GLU A 423 7.86 -63.18 -7.27
N PHE A 424 8.01 -64.26 -8.02
CA PHE A 424 6.87 -64.90 -8.65
C PHE A 424 6.13 -65.61 -7.51
N ASP A 425 5.01 -65.06 -7.03
CA ASP A 425 3.96 -65.95 -6.57
C ASP A 425 2.54 -65.41 -6.76
N GLN A 426 1.83 -66.19 -7.59
CA GLN A 426 0.48 -66.68 -7.38
C GLN A 426 -0.50 -65.69 -6.78
N HIS A 427 -1.45 -65.22 -7.59
CA HIS A 427 -2.90 -65.38 -7.36
C HIS A 427 -3.62 -64.94 -8.65
N ALA A 428 -3.81 -65.89 -9.57
CA ALA A 428 -4.92 -65.85 -10.53
C ALA A 428 -6.13 -66.55 -9.89
N PRO A 429 -7.35 -66.05 -10.14
CA PRO A 429 -8.23 -66.77 -11.09
C PRO A 429 -9.03 -65.78 -11.95
N GLY A 430 -9.40 -66.01 -13.21
CA GLY A 430 -9.25 -67.12 -14.15
C GLY A 430 -10.01 -66.75 -15.45
N TRP A 431 -9.75 -67.53 -16.51
CA TRP A 431 -10.47 -67.60 -17.82
C TRP A 431 -10.19 -66.43 -18.80
N PHE A 432 -9.73 -66.59 -20.05
CA PHE A 432 -9.76 -67.67 -21.06
C PHE A 432 -8.55 -67.60 -22.04
N MET A 433 -8.20 -68.75 -22.63
CA MET A 433 -7.21 -68.95 -23.72
C MET A 433 -7.62 -68.32 -25.06
N GLY A 434 -6.62 -67.93 -25.87
CA GLY A 434 -6.73 -67.77 -27.32
C GLY A 434 -5.42 -67.32 -27.97
N ALA A 435 -4.74 -68.25 -28.65
CA ALA A 435 -3.50 -68.02 -29.38
C ALA A 435 -3.72 -67.30 -30.74
N GLY A 436 -2.69 -66.57 -31.19
CA GLY A 436 -2.42 -66.39 -32.63
C GLY A 436 -2.80 -65.04 -33.24
N GLY A 437 -1.75 -64.32 -33.68
CA GLY A 437 -1.69 -63.30 -34.74
C GLY A 437 -2.98 -62.69 -35.31
N GLY A 438 -3.07 -61.36 -35.23
CA GLY A 438 -3.97 -60.57 -36.09
C GLY A 438 -4.41 -59.23 -35.49
N GLY A 439 -3.66 -58.17 -35.81
CA GLY A 439 -4.09 -56.79 -36.04
C GLY A 439 -5.18 -56.12 -35.17
N LEU A 440 -4.81 -54.99 -34.56
CA LEU A 440 -5.56 -53.73 -34.72
C LEU A 440 -4.60 -52.59 -35.09
N SER A 441 -4.87 -51.98 -36.24
CA SER A 441 -4.15 -50.88 -36.88
C SER A 441 -4.91 -49.55 -36.70
N TRP A 442 -4.29 -48.48 -36.19
CA TRP A 442 -3.69 -47.31 -36.87
C TRP A 442 -4.64 -46.24 -37.45
N SER A 443 -4.26 -44.97 -37.24
CA SER A 443 -4.09 -43.93 -38.29
C SER A 443 -3.33 -42.73 -37.68
N SER A 444 -2.01 -42.52 -37.81
CA SER A 444 -1.08 -42.29 -38.94
C SER A 444 -1.29 -40.99 -39.72
N GLY A 445 -0.35 -40.05 -39.55
CA GLY A 445 -0.11 -38.86 -40.38
C GLY A 445 1.37 -38.44 -40.32
N MET A 446 2.23 -39.27 -40.93
CA MET A 446 3.64 -39.13 -41.32
C MET A 446 4.48 -37.91 -40.83
N SER A 447 5.48 -38.17 -39.96
CA SER A 447 6.79 -37.49 -39.93
C SER A 447 7.88 -38.47 -39.44
N GLY A 448 9.14 -38.23 -39.81
CA GLY A 448 10.23 -39.22 -39.90
C GLY A 448 10.66 -39.91 -38.60
N ARG A 449 10.97 -41.20 -38.72
CA ARG A 449 11.48 -42.09 -37.65
C ARG A 449 12.88 -41.70 -37.17
N ALA A 450 13.04 -41.46 -35.87
CA ALA A 450 14.24 -41.90 -35.15
C ALA A 450 13.92 -43.22 -34.43
N ARG A 451 14.66 -44.29 -34.73
CA ARG A 451 14.56 -45.58 -34.03
C ARG A 451 15.32 -45.47 -32.72
N PHE A 452 14.63 -45.70 -31.60
CA PHE A 452 15.29 -45.97 -30.32
C PHE A 452 15.93 -47.36 -30.37
N ALA A 453 17.22 -47.45 -30.07
CA ALA A 453 17.80 -48.70 -29.59
C ALA A 453 17.46 -48.77 -28.08
N MET A 454 16.43 -49.56 -27.78
CA MET A 454 15.81 -49.82 -26.48
C MET A 454 14.78 -48.78 -25.98
N PRO A 455 13.64 -49.24 -25.43
CA PRO A 455 12.65 -48.35 -24.82
C PRO A 455 13.27 -47.63 -23.62
N PRO A 456 12.91 -46.36 -23.33
CA PRO A 456 13.42 -45.66 -22.16
C PRO A 456 13.03 -46.43 -20.90
N THR A 457 14.02 -46.96 -20.20
CA THR A 457 13.84 -47.60 -18.89
C THR A 457 13.88 -46.50 -17.83
N PHE A 458 12.73 -46.19 -17.25
CA PHE A 458 12.64 -45.36 -16.05
C PHE A 458 13.13 -46.19 -14.86
N SER A 459 14.38 -46.01 -14.43
CA SER A 459 14.86 -46.53 -13.14
C SER A 459 15.11 -45.36 -12.19
N GLY A 460 14.45 -45.36 -11.02
CA GLY A 460 14.68 -44.38 -9.96
C GLY A 460 13.60 -43.30 -9.78
N ALA A 461 12.67 -43.15 -10.72
CA ALA A 461 11.49 -42.30 -10.52
C ALA A 461 10.51 -42.97 -9.55
N ARG A 462 10.22 -42.35 -8.40
CA ARG A 462 9.15 -42.79 -7.51
C ARG A 462 7.81 -42.28 -8.02
N ALA A 463 7.12 -43.06 -8.84
CA ALA A 463 5.71 -42.82 -9.13
C ALA A 463 4.86 -43.44 -8.00
N ARG A 464 4.03 -42.64 -7.32
CA ARG A 464 2.97 -43.15 -6.45
C ARG A 464 1.65 -42.62 -7.00
N VAL A 465 0.76 -43.53 -7.38
CA VAL A 465 -0.64 -43.20 -7.67
C VAL A 465 -1.33 -43.05 -6.31
N ASP A 466 -1.67 -41.83 -5.93
CA ASP A 466 -2.41 -41.59 -4.70
C ASP A 466 -3.90 -41.44 -5.02
N THR A 467 -4.69 -42.40 -4.54
CA THR A 467 -6.13 -42.53 -4.79
C THR A 467 -7.01 -41.78 -3.80
N ASP A 468 -6.46 -41.03 -2.84
CA ASP A 468 -7.30 -40.33 -1.87
C ASP A 468 -6.79 -38.92 -1.57
N ALA A 469 -7.38 -37.95 -2.27
CA ALA A 469 -7.37 -36.56 -1.88
C ALA A 469 -8.04 -36.39 -0.51
N ARG A 470 -7.25 -36.29 0.57
CA ARG A 470 -7.57 -35.58 1.81
C ARG A 470 -6.41 -35.64 2.82
N HIS A 471 -5.91 -34.47 3.25
CA HIS A 471 -5.62 -34.04 4.64
C HIS A 471 -4.48 -32.98 4.67
N VAL A 472 -4.80 -31.74 5.09
CA VAL A 472 -4.68 -31.13 6.45
C VAL A 472 -3.40 -30.27 6.56
N TRP A 473 -3.63 -28.97 6.75
CA TRP A 473 -2.64 -27.94 7.01
C TRP A 473 -2.22 -27.96 8.49
N PRO A 474 -0.99 -27.56 8.84
CA PRO A 474 -0.70 -27.01 10.17
C PRO A 474 -1.31 -25.60 10.27
N ASP A 475 -2.05 -25.37 11.35
CA ASP A 475 -2.79 -24.14 11.62
C ASP A 475 -1.97 -22.84 11.53
N GLY A 476 -2.62 -21.79 11.01
CA GLY A 476 -2.38 -20.42 11.45
C GLY A 476 -2.09 -19.37 10.39
N VAL A 477 -3.06 -19.02 9.54
CA VAL A 477 -3.59 -17.64 9.36
C VAL A 477 -4.97 -17.78 8.72
N ALA A 478 -6.02 -17.44 9.47
CA ALA A 478 -7.40 -17.51 9.01
C ALA A 478 -7.70 -16.45 7.94
N GLU A 479 -8.40 -16.89 6.90
CA GLU A 479 -9.16 -16.09 5.96
C GLU A 479 -10.50 -15.71 6.61
N SER A 480 -10.99 -14.49 6.42
CA SER A 480 -12.43 -14.21 6.57
C SER A 480 -12.86 -13.05 5.67
N ALA A 481 -13.75 -13.36 4.73
CA ALA A 481 -14.67 -12.41 4.11
C ALA A 481 -16.09 -12.67 4.65
N ASP A 482 -16.80 -11.57 4.91
CA ASP A 482 -18.25 -11.39 5.05
C ASP A 482 -19.05 -12.17 6.11
N GLY A 483 -19.81 -11.40 6.91
CA GLY A 483 -21.09 -11.84 7.48
C GLY A 483 -21.32 -11.56 8.98
N ASP A 484 -21.97 -10.42 9.26
CA ASP A 484 -22.87 -10.11 10.37
C ASP A 484 -22.43 -10.15 11.86
N VAL A 485 -22.77 -9.02 12.51
CA VAL A 485 -22.60 -8.63 13.92
C VAL A 485 -23.80 -9.15 14.74
N PRO A 486 -23.64 -9.56 16.02
CA PRO A 486 -23.96 -8.62 17.11
C PRO A 486 -23.01 -8.65 18.33
N ASP A 487 -22.56 -7.44 18.69
CA ASP A 487 -22.56 -6.83 20.04
C ASP A 487 -22.10 -7.68 21.25
N ARG A 488 -20.88 -7.41 21.76
CA ARG A 488 -20.61 -6.81 23.10
C ARG A 488 -19.16 -6.99 23.59
N ASP A 489 -18.75 -5.96 24.34
CA ASP A 489 -17.72 -5.90 25.39
C ASP A 489 -16.22 -5.80 25.02
N VAL A 490 -15.71 -4.58 25.23
CA VAL A 490 -14.30 -4.17 25.32
C VAL A 490 -13.68 -4.69 26.62
N PRO A 491 -12.37 -5.01 26.64
CA PRO A 491 -11.57 -4.52 27.76
C PRO A 491 -10.22 -3.91 27.37
N ASP A 492 -9.78 -3.08 28.32
CA ASP A 492 -8.73 -2.08 28.30
C ASP A 492 -7.30 -2.66 28.44
N ARG A 493 -6.36 -1.76 28.18
CA ARG A 493 -4.92 -1.80 28.43
C ARG A 493 -4.61 -2.19 29.87
N ASP A 494 -3.64 -3.10 30.03
CA ASP A 494 -2.41 -2.87 30.81
C ASP A 494 -1.76 -4.22 31.13
N GLY A 495 -0.59 -4.45 30.51
CA GLY A 495 0.26 -5.58 30.85
C GLY A 495 0.94 -5.34 32.19
N VAL A 496 0.58 -6.12 33.20
CA VAL A 496 1.42 -6.39 34.38
C VAL A 496 1.18 -7.84 34.81
N TRP A 497 2.25 -8.64 34.77
CA TRP A 497 2.29 -9.97 35.36
C TRP A 497 2.51 -9.83 36.88
N ALA A 498 1.54 -10.28 37.67
CA ALA A 498 1.71 -10.49 39.10
C ALA A 498 1.51 -11.98 39.41
N HIS A 499 2.61 -12.65 39.78
CA HIS A 499 2.61 -13.95 40.42
C HIS A 499 1.92 -13.85 41.79
N VAL A 500 0.86 -14.62 42.01
CA VAL A 500 0.45 -15.07 43.36
C VAL A 500 -0.04 -16.51 43.28
N GLU A 501 0.53 -17.31 44.17
CA GLU A 501 0.34 -18.74 44.44
C GLU A 501 -1.13 -19.21 44.45
N SER A 502 -1.41 -20.33 43.79
CA SER A 502 -2.55 -21.18 44.11
C SER A 502 -2.05 -22.49 44.72
N ARG A 503 -2.43 -22.71 45.98
CA ARG A 503 -2.35 -24.00 46.66
C ARG A 503 -3.37 -24.96 46.06
N ASP A 504 -2.89 -26.17 45.80
CA ASP A 504 -3.65 -27.38 45.52
C ASP A 504 -4.52 -27.78 46.73
N PRO A 505 -5.71 -28.37 46.49
CA PRO A 505 -6.29 -29.31 47.43
C PRO A 505 -6.80 -30.56 46.69
N ALA A 506 -6.06 -31.68 46.76
CA ALA A 506 -6.59 -33.02 47.01
C ALA A 506 -5.51 -34.11 46.90
N ALA A 507 -5.43 -34.92 47.98
CA ALA A 507 -4.80 -36.23 48.14
C ALA A 507 -3.27 -36.31 48.20
#